data_AF-A0AAQ0GYG6-F1
#
_entry.id   AF-A0AAQ0GYG6-F1
#
_cell.length_a   1.000
_cell.length_b   1.000
_cell.length_c   1.000
_cell.angle_alpha   90.00
_cell.angle_beta   90.00
_cell.angle_gamma   90.00
#
_symmetry.space_group_name_H-M   'P 1'
#
loop_
_entity.id
_entity.type
_entity.pdbx_description
1 polymer ?
#
loop_
_entity_poly.entity_id
_entity_poly.type
_entity_poly.pdbx_seq_one_letter_code
_entity_poly.pdbx_strand_id
1 'polypeptide(L)'
;MAKRVNYETLKQWFFEDAYIWCQRKFTEGKIKNWHGEFNEWGGALDSFDGHFDLLIEKLMLNVIFIITNGARHILSHQIVFNEIQEILLNNNLDELVSVLEEDEKEDFLYDLNLILNNREIEE
;
A
#
# COMPACT_ATOMS: atom_id res chain seq x y z
N MET A 1 -18.58 -6.34 -14.86
CA MET A 1 -17.24 -6.45 -14.25
C MET A 1 -16.85 -5.06 -13.80
N ALA A 2 -16.49 -4.88 -12.53
CA ALA A 2 -15.93 -3.61 -12.08
C ALA A 2 -14.64 -3.33 -12.87
N LYS A 3 -14.44 -2.07 -13.26
CA LYS A 3 -13.22 -1.68 -13.96
C LYS A 3 -12.09 -1.64 -12.95
N ARG A 4 -11.04 -2.41 -13.20
CA ARG A 4 -9.81 -2.41 -12.40
C ARG A 4 -9.21 -1.00 -12.34
N VAL A 5 -8.68 -0.62 -11.18
CA VAL A 5 -7.91 0.60 -10.97
C VAL A 5 -6.45 0.33 -11.29
N ASN A 6 -5.83 1.23 -12.06
CA ASN A 6 -4.41 1.11 -12.41
C ASN A 6 -3.48 1.54 -11.27
N TYR A 7 -2.25 1.04 -11.29
CA TYR A 7 -1.27 1.23 -10.23
C TYR A 7 -0.98 2.71 -9.94
N GLU A 8 -0.80 3.52 -11.00
CA GLU A 8 -0.56 4.95 -10.87
C GLU A 8 -1.75 5.69 -10.23
N THR A 9 -2.96 5.35 -10.64
CA THR A 9 -4.20 5.91 -10.05
C THR A 9 -4.31 5.51 -8.58
N LEU A 10 -4.00 4.26 -8.25
CA LEU A 10 -4.06 3.75 -6.89
C LEU A 10 -3.01 4.43 -6.00
N LYS A 11 -1.77 4.64 -6.50
CA LYS A 11 -0.74 5.46 -5.85
C LYS A 11 -1.24 6.88 -5.60
N GLN A 12 -1.82 7.53 -6.61
CA GLN A 12 -2.35 8.88 -6.48
C GLN A 12 -3.43 8.96 -5.40
N TRP A 13 -4.42 8.08 -5.44
CA TRP A 13 -5.50 8.05 -4.45
C TRP A 13 -4.96 7.81 -3.03
N PHE A 14 -3.99 6.91 -2.89
CA PHE A 14 -3.38 6.63 -1.61
C PHE A 14 -2.65 7.85 -1.03
N PHE A 15 -1.89 8.57 -1.85
CA PHE A 15 -1.22 9.81 -1.43
C PHE A 15 -2.18 10.93 -1.08
N GLU A 16 -3.25 11.09 -1.88
CA GLU A 16 -4.29 12.07 -1.60
C GLU A 16 -5.02 11.77 -0.29
N ASP A 17 -5.33 10.50 -0.02
CA ASP A 17 -5.99 10.11 1.23
C ASP A 17 -5.06 10.28 2.45
N ALA A 18 -3.78 9.89 2.34
CA ALA A 18 -2.78 10.16 3.38
C ALA A 18 -2.67 11.66 3.69
N TYR A 19 -2.76 12.51 2.67
CA TYR A 19 -2.81 13.95 2.87
C TYR A 19 -4.08 14.39 3.62
N ILE A 20 -5.24 13.81 3.32
CA ILE A 20 -6.49 14.05 4.07
C ILE A 20 -6.32 13.64 5.54
N TRP A 21 -5.65 12.52 5.83
CA TRP A 21 -5.34 12.12 7.22
C TRP A 21 -4.45 13.13 7.94
N CYS A 22 -3.47 13.70 7.25
CA CYS A 22 -2.70 14.83 7.77
C CYS A 22 -3.61 16.03 8.08
N GLN A 23 -4.50 16.40 7.17
CA GLN A 23 -5.44 17.51 7.37
C GLN A 23 -6.34 17.31 8.59
N ARG A 24 -6.81 16.07 8.83
CA ARG A 24 -7.66 15.72 10.00
C ARG A 24 -6.96 15.98 11.35
N LYS A 25 -5.63 16.12 11.38
CA LYS A 25 -4.90 16.52 12.60
C LYS A 25 -5.12 17.98 12.96
N PHE A 26 -5.49 18.83 12.00
CA PHE A 26 -5.72 20.26 12.18
C PHE A 26 -7.21 20.50 12.40
N THR A 27 -7.63 20.53 13.66
CA THR A 27 -9.04 20.69 14.01
C THR A 27 -9.20 21.50 15.29
N GLU A 28 -10.30 22.23 15.40
CA GLU A 28 -10.63 23.06 16.58
C GLU A 28 -9.52 24.08 16.94
N GLY A 29 -8.79 24.59 15.93
CA GLY A 29 -7.68 25.53 16.13
C GLY A 29 -6.44 24.91 16.79
N LYS A 30 -6.33 23.58 16.81
CA LYS A 30 -5.21 22.84 17.40
C LYS A 30 -4.67 21.81 16.42
N ILE A 31 -3.42 21.40 16.65
CA ILE A 31 -2.79 20.26 16.00
C ILE A 31 -2.90 19.08 16.97
N LYS A 32 -3.70 18.06 16.63
CA LYS A 32 -3.83 16.83 17.43
C LYS A 32 -2.59 15.98 17.22
N ASN A 33 -2.06 15.38 18.29
CA ASN A 33 -0.95 14.42 18.19
C ASN A 33 -1.40 13.14 17.48
N TRP A 34 -0.48 12.50 16.77
CA TRP A 34 -0.62 11.13 16.31
C TRP A 34 -0.59 10.16 17.51
N HIS A 35 -1.37 9.08 17.47
CA HIS A 35 -1.18 7.99 18.43
C HIS A 35 0.13 7.27 18.08
N GLY A 36 0.84 6.72 19.07
CA GLY A 36 2.21 6.20 18.86
C GLY A 36 2.33 5.14 17.77
N GLU A 37 1.26 4.43 17.46
CA GLU A 37 1.22 3.38 16.44
C GLU A 37 0.47 3.80 15.15
N PHE A 38 -0.01 5.03 15.07
CA PHE A 38 -0.90 5.48 13.99
C PHE A 38 -0.36 6.73 13.30
N ASN A 39 -0.21 6.65 11.98
CA ASN A 39 0.23 7.75 11.13
C ASN A 39 -0.70 7.90 9.92
N GLU A 40 -0.37 8.83 9.04
CA GLU A 40 -1.11 9.10 7.81
C GLU A 40 -1.21 7.90 6.87
N TRP A 41 -0.16 7.07 6.80
CA TRP A 41 -0.10 5.90 5.92
C TRP A 41 -0.99 4.76 6.42
N GLY A 42 -1.00 4.53 7.74
CA GLY A 42 -1.92 3.59 8.38
C GLY A 42 -3.37 4.03 8.20
N GLY A 43 -3.65 5.31 8.40
CA GLY A 43 -4.99 5.85 8.15
C GLY A 43 -5.41 5.73 6.68
N ALA A 44 -4.50 6.00 5.76
CA ALA A 44 -4.76 5.83 4.33
C ALA A 44 -5.09 4.37 4.02
N LEU A 45 -4.28 3.42 4.48
CA LEU A 45 -4.54 1.99 4.30
C LEU A 45 -5.92 1.58 4.84
N ASP A 46 -6.26 2.00 6.06
CA ASP A 46 -7.57 1.73 6.68
C ASP A 46 -8.74 2.28 5.85
N SER A 47 -8.53 3.38 5.12
CA SER A 47 -9.58 4.02 4.30
C SER A 47 -9.91 3.22 3.04
N PHE A 48 -9.04 2.31 2.62
CA PHE A 48 -9.25 1.39 1.50
C PHE A 48 -9.70 -0.02 1.94
N ASP A 49 -9.93 -0.27 3.24
CA ASP A 49 -10.41 -1.58 3.71
C ASP A 49 -11.73 -1.95 3.02
N GLY A 50 -11.80 -3.15 2.46
CA GLY A 50 -12.94 -3.65 1.68
C GLY A 50 -13.22 -2.95 0.33
N HIS A 51 -12.37 -2.04 -0.15
CA HIS A 51 -12.63 -1.29 -1.39
C HIS A 51 -12.21 -2.00 -2.67
N PHE A 52 -11.35 -3.01 -2.58
CA PHE A 52 -10.83 -3.75 -3.73
C PHE A 52 -11.19 -5.23 -3.64
N ASP A 53 -11.82 -5.75 -4.69
CA ASP A 53 -12.16 -7.18 -4.80
C ASP A 53 -11.08 -7.97 -5.55
N LEU A 54 -10.32 -7.33 -6.44
CA LEU A 54 -9.32 -8.01 -7.26
C LEU A 54 -8.01 -8.17 -6.46
N LEU A 55 -7.44 -9.37 -6.50
CA LEU A 55 -6.17 -9.67 -5.81
C LEU A 55 -5.01 -8.78 -6.26
N ILE A 56 -4.95 -8.44 -7.55
CA ILE A 56 -3.90 -7.55 -8.06
C ILE A 56 -4.00 -6.14 -7.48
N GLU A 57 -5.21 -5.61 -7.26
CA GLU A 57 -5.41 -4.28 -6.65
C GLU A 57 -5.04 -4.29 -5.18
N LYS A 58 -5.38 -5.36 -4.45
CA LYS A 58 -4.92 -5.56 -3.06
C LYS A 58 -3.41 -5.64 -2.96
N LEU A 59 -2.78 -6.40 -3.87
CA LEU A 59 -1.33 -6.51 -3.92
C LEU A 59 -0.67 -5.16 -4.21
N MET A 60 -1.19 -4.41 -5.17
CA MET A 60 -0.75 -3.04 -5.47
C MET A 60 -0.84 -2.11 -4.27
N LEU A 61 -1.98 -2.09 -3.58
CA LEU A 61 -2.19 -1.28 -2.38
C LEU A 61 -1.16 -1.63 -1.28
N ASN A 62 -0.96 -2.93 -1.04
CA ASN A 62 0.00 -3.40 -0.03
C ASN A 62 1.44 -3.01 -0.38
N VAL A 63 1.83 -3.08 -1.66
CA VAL A 63 3.14 -2.62 -2.15
C VAL A 63 3.32 -1.12 -1.87
N ILE A 64 2.33 -0.30 -2.22
CA ILE A 64 2.37 1.16 -2.00
C ILE A 64 2.48 1.48 -0.51
N PHE A 65 1.69 0.81 0.33
CA PHE A 65 1.77 1.00 1.78
C PHE A 65 3.17 0.65 2.30
N ILE A 66 3.76 -0.46 1.89
CA ILE A 66 5.09 -0.86 2.38
C ILE A 66 6.17 0.16 1.98
N ILE A 67 6.17 0.61 0.72
CA ILE A 67 7.11 1.62 0.22
C ILE A 67 6.96 2.93 1.00
N THR A 68 5.72 3.41 1.16
CA THR A 68 5.44 4.68 1.83
C THR A 68 5.67 4.62 3.33
N ASN A 69 5.38 3.49 3.97
CA ASN A 69 5.64 3.30 5.40
C ASN A 69 7.15 3.24 5.68
N GLY A 70 7.95 2.60 4.81
CA GLY A 70 9.41 2.55 4.91
C GLY A 70 9.89 1.99 6.26
N ALA A 71 9.19 0.96 6.75
CA ALA A 71 9.40 0.33 8.07
C ALA A 71 9.32 1.26 9.30
N ARG A 72 8.86 2.51 9.17
CA ARG A 72 8.71 3.44 10.32
C ARG A 72 7.79 2.90 11.41
N HIS A 73 6.84 2.06 11.03
CA HIS A 73 6.00 1.30 11.94
C HIS A 73 6.17 -0.20 11.67
N ILE A 74 6.97 -0.85 12.52
CA ILE A 74 7.44 -2.23 12.32
C ILE A 74 6.28 -3.23 12.27
N LEU A 75 5.33 -3.13 13.22
CA LEU A 75 4.22 -4.08 13.28
C LEU A 75 3.35 -4.05 12.02
N SER A 76 2.94 -2.86 11.57
CA SER A 76 2.13 -2.74 10.34
C SER A 76 2.92 -3.12 9.10
N HIS A 77 4.22 -2.81 9.05
CA HIS A 77 5.09 -3.27 7.98
C HIS A 77 5.15 -4.80 7.90
N GLN A 78 5.35 -5.49 9.04
CA GLN A 78 5.40 -6.94 9.09
C GLN A 78 4.07 -7.60 8.71
N ILE A 79 2.95 -7.06 9.19
CA ILE A 79 1.61 -7.57 8.84
C ILE A 79 1.38 -7.48 7.34
N VAL A 80 1.54 -6.29 6.75
CA VAL A 80 1.27 -6.09 5.32
C VAL A 80 2.29 -6.81 4.44
N PHE A 81 3.55 -6.92 4.87
CA PHE A 81 4.54 -7.72 4.16
C PHE A 81 4.15 -9.21 4.14
N ASN A 82 3.64 -9.75 5.25
CA ASN A 82 3.14 -11.13 5.29
C ASN A 82 1.94 -11.33 4.36
N GLU A 83 1.03 -10.36 4.25
CA GLU A 83 -0.08 -10.42 3.28
C GLU A 83 0.42 -10.45 1.83
N ILE A 84 1.44 -9.66 1.50
CA ILE A 84 2.10 -9.73 0.18
C ILE A 84 2.64 -11.14 -0.04
N GLN A 85 3.36 -11.71 0.93
CA GLN A 85 3.88 -13.08 0.81
C GLN A 85 2.75 -14.10 0.63
N GLU A 86 1.66 -14.00 1.38
CA GLU A 86 0.51 -14.91 1.25
C GLU A 86 -0.16 -14.82 -0.12
N ILE A 87 -0.34 -13.61 -0.67
CA ILE A 87 -0.88 -13.44 -2.03
C ILE A 87 0.03 -14.13 -3.04
N LEU A 88 1.35 -13.91 -2.95
CA LEU A 88 2.32 -14.46 -3.89
C LEU A 88 2.52 -15.98 -3.76
N LEU A 89 2.36 -16.53 -2.56
CA LEU A 89 2.46 -17.98 -2.32
C LEU A 89 1.25 -18.74 -2.87
N ASN A 90 0.06 -18.12 -2.84
CA ASN A 90 -1.20 -18.77 -3.20
C ASN A 90 -1.63 -18.53 -4.66
N ASN A 91 -0.90 -17.71 -5.41
CA ASN A 91 -1.26 -17.32 -6.77
C ASN A 91 -0.03 -17.27 -7.67
N ASN A 92 -0.22 -17.47 -8.97
CA ASN A 92 0.84 -17.29 -9.94
C ASN A 92 1.05 -15.80 -10.24
N LEU A 93 2.27 -15.28 -10.02
CA LEU A 93 2.57 -13.87 -10.25
C LEU A 93 2.36 -13.45 -11.71
N ASP A 94 2.79 -14.25 -12.68
CA ASP A 94 2.63 -13.95 -14.11
C ASP A 94 1.16 -13.83 -14.49
N GLU A 95 0.30 -14.67 -13.91
CA GLU A 95 -1.16 -14.57 -14.09
C GLU A 95 -1.73 -13.31 -13.44
N LEU A 96 -1.32 -12.99 -12.21
CA LEU A 96 -1.77 -11.78 -11.50
C LEU A 96 -1.43 -10.49 -12.26
N VAL A 97 -0.23 -10.41 -12.84
CA VAL A 97 0.22 -9.22 -13.58
C VAL A 97 -0.13 -9.24 -15.07
N SER A 98 -0.74 -10.31 -15.57
CA SER A 98 -1.13 -10.42 -16.99
C SER A 98 -2.21 -9.40 -17.40
N VAL A 99 -2.94 -8.86 -16.42
CA VAL A 99 -4.01 -7.87 -16.62
C VAL A 99 -3.50 -6.42 -16.59
N LEU A 100 -2.20 -6.22 -16.43
CA LEU A 100 -1.55 -4.91 -16.39
C LEU A 100 -1.02 -4.53 -17.77
N GLU A 101 -1.14 -3.26 -18.11
CA GLU A 101 -0.49 -2.71 -19.30
C GLU A 101 1.03 -2.69 -19.11
N GLU A 102 1.81 -2.68 -20.19
CA GLU A 102 3.27 -2.87 -20.14
C GLU A 102 3.98 -1.86 -19.23
N ASP A 103 3.71 -0.57 -19.41
CA ASP A 103 4.29 0.52 -18.61
C ASP A 103 3.90 0.41 -17.12
N GLU A 104 2.64 0.06 -16.84
CA GLU A 104 2.13 -0.13 -15.49
C GLU A 104 2.78 -1.35 -14.81
N LYS A 105 2.94 -2.44 -15.58
CA LYS A 105 3.55 -3.68 -15.12
C LYS A 105 5.01 -3.45 -14.75
N GLU A 106 5.76 -2.71 -15.57
CA GLU A 106 7.15 -2.39 -15.29
C GLU A 106 7.29 -1.63 -13.96
N ASP A 107 6.49 -0.57 -13.79
CA ASP A 107 6.49 0.26 -12.58
C ASP A 107 6.09 -0.54 -11.33
N PHE A 108 4.99 -1.30 -11.40
CA PHE A 108 4.55 -2.14 -10.29
C PHE A 108 5.58 -3.23 -9.93
N LEU A 109 6.14 -3.92 -10.91
CA LEU A 109 7.13 -4.97 -10.67
C LEU A 109 8.44 -4.42 -10.13
N TYR A 110 8.83 -3.20 -10.51
CA TYR A 110 9.98 -2.53 -9.93
C TYR A 110 9.81 -2.35 -8.41
N ASP A 111 8.69 -1.77 -7.96
CA ASP A 111 8.40 -1.58 -6.54
C ASP A 111 8.26 -2.90 -5.78
N LEU A 112 7.55 -3.88 -6.36
CA LEU A 112 7.43 -5.20 -5.75
C LEU A 112 8.82 -5.85 -5.58
N ASN A 113 9.70 -5.72 -6.57
CA ASN A 113 11.04 -6.27 -6.52
C ASN A 113 11.91 -5.55 -5.47
N LEU A 114 11.73 -4.24 -5.25
CA LEU A 114 12.39 -3.55 -4.12
C LEU A 114 12.00 -4.19 -2.79
N ILE A 115 10.71 -4.42 -2.55
CA ILE A 115 10.22 -5.04 -1.32
C ILE A 115 10.77 -6.46 -1.14
N LEU A 116 10.69 -7.28 -2.19
CA LEU A 116 11.09 -8.69 -2.11
C LEU A 116 12.60 -8.89 -1.92
N ASN A 117 13.43 -7.91 -2.31
CA ASN A 117 14.88 -7.98 -2.15
C ASN A 117 15.40 -7.28 -0.88
N ASN A 118 14.56 -6.51 -0.17
CA ASN A 118 14.93 -5.75 1.03
C ASN A 118 14.04 -6.16 2.21
N ARG A 119 14.23 -7.38 2.71
CA ARG A 119 13.37 -8.00 3.74
C ARG A 119 13.82 -7.75 5.18
N GLU A 120 15.06 -7.30 5.35
CA GLU A 120 15.66 -7.04 6.65
C GLU A 120 15.44 -5.56 7.02
N ILE A 121 14.99 -5.31 8.26
CA ILE A 121 14.85 -3.96 8.82
C ILE A 121 16.12 -3.68 9.63
N GLU A 122 16.72 -2.51 9.41
CA GLU A 122 17.88 -2.04 10.18
C GLU A 122 17.51 -1.83 11.66
N GLU A 123 18.41 -2.26 12.58
CA GLU A 123 18.25 -2.16 14.04
C GLU A 123 18.62 -0.79 14.61
#